data_AF-A0A6A6YFM0-F1
#
_entry.id   AF-A0A6A6YFM0-F1
#
_cell.length_a   1.000
_cell.length_b   1.000
_cell.length_c   1.000
_cell.angle_alpha   90.00
_cell.angle_beta   90.00
_cell.angle_gamma   90.00
#
_symmetry.space_group_name_H-M   'P 1'
#
loop_
_entity.id
_entity.type
_entity.pdbx_description
1 polymer ?
#
loop_
_entity_poly.entity_id
_entity_poly.type
_entity_poly.pdbx_seq_one_letter_code
_entity_poly.pdbx_strand_id
1 'polypeptide(L)'
;MAEDSDVVPRDTNKLPIHHGHLLGEDLLEDDLPGHEALDDGPAEDIQGVKTVTGYAPALKSNPLPRVEAEKLLEVVLGLKFPSLGPSKGGIKRWSSPAREDFAKAHPDIAHNAVFVSIDFESLSWMDDTEHPEYGKITELGLAFLDTRALKGVTSQTNWVEEIRAKHYIVDEYAHLRPMVVDKRKHSLANADKFDYGASEIVPFDALGNILKNALRIPDDAASAAGKESMEVKYRPIILVAHAYQNEDNYQRSELGLSDADLDVLYAIIDTQVMMCGRGQKAPGLRQLLETRFGIHPVNMHNAGNDAVYTLVLVLARVAKKGYGVDEKSDVADKWLDALKIKIAEEAGGRCENCGGLGHLDEACEEPKGAGLHDVAKALARLRLDRDDAVQEFERTACAPPRDAEPTFGDEPAEPTVPDAGPVDDAER
;
A
#
# COMPACT_ATOMS: atom_id res chain seq x y z
N MET A 1 -26.30 -57.46 13.91
CA MET A 1 -27.12 -57.46 12.68
C MET A 1 -27.65 -56.05 12.51
N ALA A 2 -27.30 -55.42 11.36
CA ALA A 2 -27.79 -54.16 10.77
C ALA A 2 -27.82 -52.91 11.67
N GLU A 3 -26.95 -51.91 11.53
CA GLU A 3 -26.82 -50.92 10.42
C GLU A 3 -28.13 -50.21 10.09
N ASP A 4 -28.22 -48.93 10.47
CA ASP A 4 -28.75 -47.91 9.56
C ASP A 4 -28.08 -46.56 9.84
N SER A 5 -27.50 -46.01 8.79
CA SER A 5 -26.68 -44.80 8.76
C SER A 5 -27.39 -43.76 7.90
N ASP A 6 -27.85 -42.66 8.50
CA ASP A 6 -28.41 -41.53 7.74
C ASP A 6 -27.30 -40.70 7.09
N VAL A 7 -27.31 -40.74 5.77
CA VAL A 7 -26.44 -40.01 4.85
C VAL A 7 -27.06 -38.65 4.55
N VAL A 8 -26.38 -37.58 4.95
CA VAL A 8 -26.70 -36.20 4.50
C VAL A 8 -25.98 -35.95 3.17
N PRO A 9 -26.65 -35.41 2.12
CA PRO A 9 -26.00 -35.11 0.85
C PRO A 9 -25.05 -33.92 1.01
N ARG A 10 -23.79 -34.11 0.59
CA ARG A 10 -22.85 -33.02 0.33
C ARG A 10 -23.13 -32.49 -1.07
N ASP A 11 -23.73 -31.31 -1.15
CA ASP A 11 -23.82 -30.57 -2.39
C ASP A 11 -22.48 -29.86 -2.64
N THR A 12 -21.79 -30.25 -3.70
CA THR A 12 -20.46 -29.76 -4.09
C THR A 12 -20.55 -28.96 -5.38
N ASN A 13 -21.18 -27.79 -5.33
CA ASN A 13 -21.00 -26.80 -6.38
C ASN A 13 -19.68 -26.05 -6.18
N LYS A 14 -18.62 -26.63 -6.75
CA LYS A 14 -17.35 -25.97 -7.03
C LYS A 14 -17.54 -25.10 -8.27
N LEU A 15 -17.48 -23.79 -8.12
CA LEU A 15 -17.17 -22.88 -9.23
C LEU A 15 -15.67 -22.58 -9.22
N PRO A 16 -14.96 -22.70 -10.36
CA PRO A 16 -13.56 -22.33 -10.45
C PRO A 16 -13.45 -20.81 -10.61
N ILE A 17 -12.83 -20.14 -9.64
CA ILE A 17 -12.39 -18.74 -9.79
C ILE A 17 -11.19 -18.75 -10.74
N HIS A 18 -11.41 -18.24 -11.96
CA HIS A 18 -10.36 -18.08 -12.97
C HIS A 18 -9.38 -16.98 -12.53
N HIS A 19 -8.10 -17.32 -12.54
CA HIS A 19 -7.02 -16.37 -12.37
C HIS A 19 -6.90 -15.50 -13.62
N GLY A 20 -6.99 -14.17 -13.44
CA GLY A 20 -6.62 -13.18 -14.45
C GLY A 20 -5.18 -13.40 -14.91
N HIS A 21 -5.04 -13.72 -16.18
CA HIS A 21 -3.79 -13.90 -16.90
C HIS A 21 -3.47 -12.55 -17.55
N LEU A 22 -2.44 -11.85 -17.09
CA LEU A 22 -1.94 -10.65 -17.76
C LEU A 22 -0.55 -10.96 -18.33
N LEU A 23 -0.49 -11.27 -19.63
CA LEU A 23 0.69 -11.10 -20.48
C LEU A 23 0.27 -10.97 -21.96
N GLY A 24 0.70 -9.86 -22.59
CA GLY A 24 0.96 -9.67 -24.04
C GLY A 24 -0.26 -9.40 -24.93
N GLU A 25 -0.23 -8.56 -25.97
CA GLU A 25 0.80 -7.79 -26.69
C GLU A 25 0.08 -6.69 -27.51
N ASP A 26 0.83 -5.63 -27.87
CA ASP A 26 0.72 -4.73 -29.03
C ASP A 26 -0.65 -4.31 -29.58
N LEU A 27 -1.04 -3.05 -29.33
CA LEU A 27 -1.87 -2.27 -30.28
C LEU A 27 -1.46 -0.78 -30.30
N LEU A 28 -0.76 -0.46 -31.39
CA LEU A 28 -0.82 0.73 -32.25
C LEU A 28 -1.37 2.05 -31.67
N GLU A 29 -0.49 3.04 -31.66
CA GLU A 29 -0.80 4.47 -31.75
C GLU A 29 -1.67 4.74 -32.99
N ASP A 30 -2.82 5.40 -32.82
CA ASP A 30 -3.27 6.53 -33.66
C ASP A 30 -4.62 7.10 -33.18
N ASP A 31 -4.64 8.43 -33.10
CA ASP A 31 -5.74 9.41 -33.25
C ASP A 31 -7.05 9.25 -32.48
N LEU A 32 -7.22 10.09 -31.43
CA LEU A 32 -8.52 10.70 -31.09
C LEU A 32 -8.38 12.16 -30.58
N PRO A 33 -9.41 13.01 -30.76
CA PRO A 33 -9.28 14.44 -30.97
C PRO A 33 -9.39 15.29 -29.70
N GLY A 34 -8.95 16.55 -29.83
CA GLY A 34 -8.78 17.51 -28.76
C GLY A 34 -10.00 17.80 -27.91
N HIS A 35 -9.77 17.82 -26.59
CA HIS A 35 -10.64 18.46 -25.62
C HIS A 35 -10.02 19.81 -25.23
N GLU A 36 -10.81 20.86 -25.44
CA GLU A 36 -10.49 22.24 -25.05
C GLU A 36 -10.37 22.34 -23.52
N ALA A 37 -9.25 22.90 -23.07
CA ALA A 37 -8.99 23.19 -21.67
C ALA A 37 -9.91 24.34 -21.19
N LEU A 38 -10.55 24.12 -20.04
CA LEU A 38 -11.25 25.17 -19.30
C LEU A 38 -10.21 26.03 -18.58
N ASP A 39 -10.37 27.33 -18.76
CA ASP A 39 -9.60 28.45 -18.22
C ASP A 39 -9.98 28.69 -16.75
N ASP A 40 -9.19 28.13 -15.83
CA ASP A 40 -9.24 28.47 -14.40
C ASP A 40 -8.09 29.42 -14.06
N GLY A 41 -8.47 30.64 -13.70
CA GLY A 41 -7.60 31.78 -13.40
C GLY A 41 -6.64 31.59 -12.21
N PRO A 42 -5.81 32.62 -11.93
CA PRO A 42 -4.52 32.43 -11.27
C PRO A 42 -4.64 32.11 -9.79
N ALA A 43 -4.09 30.97 -9.39
CA ALA A 43 -3.70 30.70 -8.01
C ALA A 43 -2.56 31.65 -7.62
N GLU A 44 -2.69 32.30 -6.48
CA GLU A 44 -1.72 33.27 -5.97
C GLU A 44 -0.33 32.63 -5.74
N ASP A 45 0.67 33.30 -6.31
CA ASP A 45 2.10 32.97 -6.29
C ASP A 45 2.67 32.94 -4.85
N ILE A 46 2.93 31.76 -4.30
CA ILE A 46 3.96 31.59 -3.28
C ILE A 46 5.29 31.40 -4.00
N GLN A 47 6.00 32.51 -4.19
CA GLN A 47 7.31 32.53 -4.85
C GLN A 47 8.34 31.66 -4.11
N GLY A 48 8.80 30.61 -4.81
CA GLY A 48 10.24 30.35 -4.96
C GLY A 48 10.96 29.57 -3.85
N VAL A 49 10.47 28.39 -3.49
CA VAL A 49 11.36 27.36 -2.89
C VAL A 49 11.82 26.45 -4.03
N LYS A 50 13.10 26.55 -4.42
CA LYS A 50 13.74 25.52 -5.25
C LYS A 50 13.92 24.28 -4.39
N THR A 51 13.55 23.12 -4.91
CA THR A 51 13.74 21.82 -4.29
C THR A 51 14.88 21.12 -5.02
N VAL A 52 16.06 21.05 -4.40
CA VAL A 52 17.20 20.26 -4.88
C VAL A 52 17.26 18.98 -4.04
N THR A 53 16.72 17.89 -4.56
CA THR A 53 17.04 16.56 -4.05
C THR A 53 18.46 16.21 -4.48
N GLY A 54 19.43 16.56 -3.63
CA GLY A 54 20.87 16.45 -3.90
C GLY A 54 21.43 15.02 -4.08
N TYR A 55 20.57 14.02 -4.30
CA TYR A 55 20.98 12.64 -4.52
C TYR A 55 21.05 12.37 -6.04
N ALA A 56 22.20 11.88 -6.50
CA ALA A 56 22.34 11.39 -7.87
C ALA A 56 21.19 10.41 -8.19
N PRO A 57 20.67 10.38 -9.44
CA PRO A 57 19.52 9.55 -9.81
C PRO A 57 19.91 8.07 -9.78
N ALA A 58 19.99 7.51 -8.59
CA ALA A 58 20.17 6.11 -8.35
C ALA A 58 18.79 5.54 -8.00
N LEU A 59 18.31 4.61 -8.82
CA LEU A 59 17.34 3.57 -8.41
C LEU A 59 15.88 4.02 -8.19
N LYS A 60 15.42 5.05 -8.91
CA LYS A 60 14.15 5.73 -8.60
C LYS A 60 12.85 5.12 -9.16
N SER A 61 12.90 4.14 -10.06
CA SER A 61 11.69 3.67 -10.76
C SER A 61 11.35 2.19 -10.59
N ASN A 62 12.23 1.38 -10.00
CA ASN A 62 12.02 -0.06 -9.91
C ASN A 62 12.53 -0.60 -8.58
N PRO A 63 11.88 -1.62 -8.01
CA PRO A 63 12.39 -2.33 -6.85
C PRO A 63 13.80 -2.86 -7.07
N LEU A 64 14.64 -2.71 -6.04
CA LEU A 64 16.00 -3.21 -6.09
C LEU A 64 16.03 -4.73 -6.25
N PRO A 65 16.89 -5.26 -7.14
CA PRO A 65 17.21 -6.67 -7.11
C PRO A 65 17.73 -7.05 -5.73
N ARG A 66 17.39 -8.26 -5.26
CA ARG A 66 17.77 -8.79 -3.94
C ARG A 66 19.19 -8.46 -3.49
N VAL A 67 20.19 -8.63 -4.37
CA VAL A 67 21.60 -8.39 -4.02
C VAL A 67 21.88 -6.90 -3.76
N GLU A 68 21.28 -6.01 -4.55
CA GLU A 68 21.44 -4.56 -4.35
C GLU A 68 20.66 -4.08 -3.13
N ALA A 69 19.46 -4.63 -2.87
CA ALA A 69 18.72 -4.38 -1.64
C ALA A 69 19.53 -4.80 -0.39
N GLU A 70 20.13 -6.00 -0.40
CA GLU A 70 20.98 -6.47 0.71
C GLU A 70 22.23 -5.59 0.89
N LYS A 71 22.83 -5.07 -0.20
CA LYS A 71 23.95 -4.13 -0.06
C LYS A 71 23.53 -2.81 0.57
N LEU A 72 22.40 -2.26 0.10
CA LEU A 72 21.83 -1.03 0.64
C LEU A 72 21.57 -1.19 2.15
N LEU A 73 20.91 -2.27 2.56
CA LEU A 73 20.58 -2.54 3.96
C LEU A 73 21.82 -2.62 4.86
N GLU A 74 22.90 -3.28 4.41
CA GLU A 74 24.13 -3.34 5.20
C GLU A 74 24.76 -1.95 5.40
N VAL A 75 24.80 -1.10 4.37
CA VAL A 75 25.37 0.26 4.49
C VAL A 75 24.49 1.18 5.33
N VAL A 76 23.19 1.18 5.07
CA VAL A 76 22.23 2.06 5.77
C VAL A 76 22.22 1.78 7.27
N LEU A 77 22.27 0.50 7.65
CA LEU A 77 22.21 0.06 9.04
C LEU A 77 23.61 -0.11 9.69
N GLY A 78 24.70 0.10 8.93
CA GLY A 78 26.07 -0.03 9.44
C GLY A 78 26.46 -1.45 9.85
N LEU A 79 25.94 -2.45 9.12
CA LEU A 79 26.13 -3.87 9.44
C LEU A 79 27.23 -4.51 8.61
N LYS A 80 27.50 -5.80 8.86
CA LYS A 80 28.37 -6.63 8.01
C LYS A 80 27.75 -8.00 7.81
N PHE A 81 27.18 -8.24 6.65
CA PHE A 81 26.62 -9.53 6.26
C PHE A 81 27.75 -10.51 5.89
N PRO A 82 27.68 -11.78 6.29
CA PRO A 82 28.69 -12.78 5.94
C PRO A 82 28.65 -13.14 4.44
N SER A 83 27.52 -12.91 3.76
CA SER A 83 27.36 -13.15 2.32
C SER A 83 26.20 -12.36 1.70
N LEU A 84 26.25 -12.13 0.40
CA LEU A 84 25.18 -11.53 -0.42
C LEU A 84 24.41 -12.60 -1.21
N GLY A 85 23.83 -13.55 -0.49
CA GLY A 85 22.90 -14.54 -1.06
C GLY A 85 23.55 -15.49 -2.08
N PRO A 86 22.75 -16.39 -2.68
CA PRO A 86 23.22 -17.26 -3.76
C PRO A 86 23.43 -16.46 -5.05
N SER A 87 24.54 -16.70 -5.76
CA SER A 87 24.84 -16.13 -7.08
C SER A 87 25.16 -17.25 -8.09
N LYS A 88 25.04 -16.95 -9.40
CA LYS A 88 25.52 -17.87 -10.45
C LYS A 88 27.03 -18.09 -10.24
N GLY A 89 27.41 -19.25 -9.70
CA GLY A 89 28.79 -19.60 -9.35
C GLY A 89 29.07 -19.85 -7.86
N GLY A 90 28.08 -19.73 -6.97
CA GLY A 90 28.21 -20.02 -5.53
C GLY A 90 27.79 -18.86 -4.62
N ILE A 91 28.20 -18.90 -3.35
CA ILE A 91 27.94 -17.81 -2.39
C ILE A 91 28.82 -16.61 -2.77
N LYS A 92 28.19 -15.51 -3.24
CA LYS A 92 28.93 -14.28 -3.51
C LYS A 92 29.40 -13.69 -2.17
N ARG A 93 30.72 -13.72 -1.94
CA ARG A 93 31.33 -13.02 -0.81
C ARG A 93 31.35 -11.53 -1.11
N TRP A 94 30.90 -10.74 -0.15
CA TRP A 94 31.04 -9.30 -0.21
C TRP A 94 32.45 -8.92 0.27
N SER A 95 33.34 -8.61 -0.67
CA SER A 95 34.70 -8.20 -0.32
C SER A 95 34.70 -6.82 0.33
N SER A 96 35.65 -6.58 1.25
CA SER A 96 35.78 -5.26 1.91
C SER A 96 35.95 -4.10 0.92
N PRO A 97 36.76 -4.20 -0.16
CA PRO A 97 36.87 -3.11 -1.14
C PRO A 97 35.52 -2.79 -1.80
N ALA A 98 34.74 -3.80 -2.17
CA ALA A 98 33.43 -3.59 -2.77
C ALA A 98 32.39 -3.00 -1.79
N ARG A 99 32.59 -3.16 -0.47
CA ARG A 99 31.79 -2.49 0.56
C ARG A 99 32.11 -1.00 0.62
N GLU A 100 33.40 -0.69 0.69
CA GLU A 100 33.90 0.68 0.77
C GLU A 100 33.54 1.47 -0.48
N ASP A 101 33.67 0.87 -1.66
CA ASP A 101 33.27 1.49 -2.92
C ASP A 101 31.76 1.79 -2.96
N PHE A 102 30.92 0.85 -2.51
CA PHE A 102 29.47 1.04 -2.45
C PHE A 102 29.08 2.12 -1.43
N ALA A 103 29.66 2.09 -0.22
CA ALA A 103 29.43 3.12 0.79
C ALA A 103 29.91 4.51 0.33
N LYS A 104 31.05 4.58 -0.37
CA LYS A 104 31.58 5.83 -0.94
C LYS A 104 30.72 6.38 -2.07
N ALA A 105 30.09 5.51 -2.86
CA ALA A 105 29.11 5.91 -3.87
C ALA A 105 27.80 6.42 -3.25
N HIS A 106 27.57 6.14 -1.97
CA HIS A 106 26.34 6.44 -1.25
C HIS A 106 26.63 7.09 0.12
N PRO A 107 27.29 8.27 0.15
CA PRO A 107 27.83 8.86 1.38
C PRO A 107 26.74 9.33 2.35
N ASP A 108 25.54 9.67 1.86
CA ASP A 108 24.50 10.36 2.62
C ASP A 108 23.42 9.44 3.21
N ILE A 109 23.56 8.12 3.07
CA ILE A 109 22.53 7.15 3.52
C ILE A 109 22.89 6.39 4.80
N ALA A 110 24.18 6.24 5.11
CA ALA A 110 24.63 5.48 6.28
C ALA A 110 24.15 6.15 7.57
N HIS A 111 23.27 5.49 8.33
CA HIS A 111 22.61 6.04 9.52
C HIS A 111 21.89 7.38 9.29
N ASN A 112 21.51 7.67 8.05
CA ASN A 112 20.87 8.92 7.69
C ASN A 112 19.61 8.74 6.83
N ALA A 113 19.37 7.54 6.27
CA ALA A 113 18.12 7.24 5.58
C ALA A 113 16.95 7.00 6.56
N VAL A 114 15.73 7.13 6.05
CA VAL A 114 14.51 6.69 6.76
C VAL A 114 13.87 5.59 5.92
N PHE A 115 13.61 4.44 6.53
CA PHE A 115 12.76 3.44 5.89
C PHE A 115 11.31 3.86 6.08
N VAL A 116 10.55 3.85 4.99
CA VAL A 116 9.12 4.06 5.00
C VAL A 116 8.48 2.86 4.34
N SER A 117 7.79 2.04 5.12
CA SER A 117 6.97 0.94 4.62
C SER A 117 5.57 1.47 4.31
N ILE A 118 5.02 1.07 3.18
CA ILE A 118 3.70 1.48 2.70
C ILE A 118 2.86 0.26 2.37
N ASP A 119 1.58 0.35 2.67
CA ASP A 119 0.56 -0.62 2.26
C ASP A 119 -0.75 0.12 2.01
N PHE A 120 -1.53 -0.35 1.04
CA PHE A 120 -2.85 0.19 0.71
C PHE A 120 -3.86 -0.94 0.70
N GLU A 121 -5.00 -0.71 1.35
CA GLU A 121 -6.20 -1.52 1.10
C GLU A 121 -7.10 -0.81 0.10
N SER A 122 -7.88 -1.59 -0.64
CA SER A 122 -8.78 -1.08 -1.67
C SER A 122 -10.04 -1.93 -1.80
N LEU A 123 -11.01 -1.41 -2.52
CA LEU A 123 -12.22 -2.12 -2.94
C LEU A 123 -11.97 -3.16 -4.05
N SER A 124 -10.72 -3.57 -4.30
CA SER A 124 -10.39 -4.61 -5.29
C SER A 124 -10.91 -6.01 -4.92
N TRP A 125 -11.44 -6.19 -3.70
CA TRP A 125 -12.12 -7.41 -3.26
C TRP A 125 -13.55 -7.54 -3.78
N MET A 126 -14.12 -6.49 -4.39
CA MET A 126 -15.45 -6.55 -5.00
C MET A 126 -15.46 -7.52 -6.19
N ASP A 127 -16.51 -8.34 -6.29
CA ASP A 127 -16.67 -9.30 -7.38
C ASP A 127 -17.01 -8.62 -8.72
N ASP A 128 -17.71 -7.48 -8.66
CA ASP A 128 -18.03 -6.66 -9.83
C ASP A 128 -16.87 -5.70 -10.14
N THR A 129 -16.04 -6.09 -11.10
CA THR A 129 -14.91 -5.26 -11.56
C THR A 129 -15.32 -4.08 -12.42
N GLU A 130 -16.58 -4.02 -12.87
CA GLU A 130 -17.11 -2.89 -13.64
C GLU A 130 -17.75 -1.82 -12.73
N HIS A 131 -17.91 -2.12 -11.43
CA HIS A 131 -18.45 -1.17 -10.47
C HIS A 131 -17.57 0.10 -10.39
N PRO A 132 -18.13 1.32 -10.39
CA PRO A 132 -17.36 2.57 -10.39
C PRO A 132 -16.39 2.73 -9.21
N GLU A 133 -16.66 2.04 -8.10
CA GLU A 133 -15.83 2.06 -6.89
C GLU A 133 -14.79 0.94 -6.84
N TYR A 134 -14.80 0.01 -7.82
CA TYR A 134 -13.82 -1.07 -7.87
C TYR A 134 -12.39 -0.50 -7.85
N GLY A 135 -11.55 -1.05 -6.99
CA GLY A 135 -10.14 -0.64 -6.86
C GLY A 135 -9.89 0.68 -6.14
N LYS A 136 -10.93 1.38 -5.65
CA LYS A 136 -10.74 2.62 -4.88
C LYS A 136 -10.05 2.33 -3.55
N ILE A 137 -9.12 3.22 -3.16
CA ILE A 137 -8.33 3.10 -1.93
C ILE A 137 -9.25 3.30 -0.73
N THR A 138 -9.19 2.37 0.23
CA THR A 138 -9.95 2.47 1.49
C THR A 138 -9.07 2.78 2.68
N GLU A 139 -7.80 2.38 2.65
CA GLU A 139 -6.86 2.59 3.75
C GLU A 139 -5.45 2.88 3.21
N LEU A 140 -4.68 3.67 3.96
CA LEU A 140 -3.25 3.87 3.78
C LEU A 140 -2.54 3.56 5.09
N GLY A 141 -1.62 2.61 5.04
CA GLY A 141 -0.71 2.26 6.12
C GLY A 141 0.69 2.78 5.87
N LEU A 142 1.30 3.36 6.91
CA LEU A 142 2.69 3.79 6.86
C LEU A 142 3.44 3.34 8.12
N ALA A 143 4.64 2.79 7.95
CA ALA A 143 5.54 2.50 9.06
C ALA A 143 6.94 3.07 8.79
N PHE A 144 7.48 3.81 9.75
CA PHE A 144 8.70 4.58 9.65
C PHE A 144 9.77 3.99 10.57
N LEU A 145 11.00 3.89 10.06
CA LEU A 145 12.18 3.62 10.88
C LEU A 145 13.29 4.59 10.55
N ASP A 146 13.57 5.48 11.48
CA ASP A 146 14.66 6.44 11.38
C ASP A 146 15.98 5.78 11.79
N THR A 147 16.90 5.65 10.83
CA THR A 147 18.20 5.00 11.09
C THR A 147 19.12 5.80 12.02
N ARG A 148 18.83 7.08 12.27
CA ARG A 148 19.53 7.88 13.28
C ARG A 148 19.19 7.40 14.70
N ALA A 149 17.95 6.98 14.93
CA ALA A 149 17.50 6.43 16.23
C ALA A 149 18.20 5.11 16.56
N LEU A 150 18.71 4.40 15.55
CA LEU A 150 19.41 3.12 15.72
C LEU A 150 20.87 3.28 16.13
N LYS A 151 21.40 4.52 16.17
CA LYS A 151 22.81 4.75 16.50
C LYS A 151 23.10 4.36 17.95
N GLY A 152 23.95 3.35 18.13
CA GLY A 152 24.28 2.81 19.45
C GLY A 152 23.28 1.78 19.97
N VAL A 153 22.22 1.47 19.22
CA VAL A 153 21.28 0.42 19.55
C VAL A 153 21.83 -0.92 19.09
N THR A 154 22.24 -1.76 20.05
CA THR A 154 22.93 -3.04 19.77
C THR A 154 21.99 -4.24 19.65
N SER A 155 20.75 -4.12 20.11
CA SER A 155 19.74 -5.18 20.10
C SER A 155 18.76 -4.99 18.94
N GLN A 156 18.47 -6.07 18.22
CA GLN A 156 17.54 -6.05 17.08
C GLN A 156 16.09 -5.83 17.54
N THR A 157 15.75 -6.28 18.75
CA THR A 157 14.45 -5.98 19.38
C THR A 157 14.24 -4.48 19.48
N ASN A 158 15.28 -3.77 19.94
CA ASN A 158 15.23 -2.33 20.12
C ASN A 158 15.14 -1.59 18.77
N TRP A 159 15.53 -2.20 17.64
CA TRP A 159 15.31 -1.58 16.34
C TRP A 159 13.83 -1.54 15.97
N VAL A 160 13.08 -2.60 16.29
CA VAL A 160 11.64 -2.67 16.04
C VAL A 160 10.89 -1.69 16.94
N GLU A 161 11.35 -1.50 18.18
CA GLU A 161 10.80 -0.49 19.10
C GLU A 161 10.95 0.96 18.60
N GLU A 162 11.89 1.24 17.70
CA GLU A 162 12.03 2.57 17.05
C GLU A 162 11.08 2.76 15.86
N ILE A 163 10.27 1.76 15.52
CA ILE A 163 9.24 1.93 14.50
C ILE A 163 8.18 2.90 15.00
N ARG A 164 7.72 3.78 14.11
CA ARG A 164 6.53 4.60 14.28
C ARG A 164 5.57 4.28 13.16
N ALA A 165 4.28 4.17 13.44
CA ALA A 165 3.29 3.79 12.44
C ALA A 165 2.13 4.78 12.41
N LYS A 166 1.52 4.90 11.24
CA LYS A 166 0.33 5.68 10.98
C LYS A 166 -0.64 4.86 10.16
N HIS A 167 -1.92 5.07 10.42
CA HIS A 167 -2.98 4.40 9.72
C HIS A 167 -4.09 5.38 9.38
N TYR A 168 -4.39 5.49 8.09
CA TYR A 168 -5.41 6.39 7.56
C TYR A 168 -6.54 5.57 6.94
N ILE A 169 -7.78 5.90 7.29
CA ILE A 169 -9.00 5.32 6.70
C ILE A 169 -9.65 6.40 5.86
N VAL A 170 -10.00 6.08 4.62
CA VAL A 170 -10.64 7.02 3.68
C VAL A 170 -12.10 7.20 4.07
N ASP A 171 -12.50 8.42 4.41
CA ASP A 171 -13.80 8.80 4.98
C ASP A 171 -14.98 8.33 4.10
N GLU A 172 -14.84 8.51 2.79
CA GLU A 172 -15.83 8.18 1.77
C GLU A 172 -16.23 6.70 1.80
N TYR A 173 -15.27 5.82 2.09
CA TYR A 173 -15.44 4.36 2.07
C TYR A 173 -15.41 3.74 3.47
N ALA A 174 -15.23 4.57 4.50
CA ALA A 174 -14.98 4.15 5.86
C ALA A 174 -16.16 3.32 6.44
N HIS A 175 -17.37 3.61 5.98
CA HIS A 175 -18.60 2.91 6.31
C HIS A 175 -18.66 1.48 5.74
N LEU A 176 -17.86 1.16 4.72
CA LEU A 176 -17.82 -0.15 4.10
C LEU A 176 -17.11 -1.15 5.03
N ARG A 177 -17.74 -2.31 5.20
CA ARG A 177 -17.25 -3.41 6.02
C ARG A 177 -17.38 -4.71 5.24
N PRO A 178 -16.33 -5.16 4.53
CA PRO A 178 -16.43 -6.39 3.76
C PRO A 178 -16.71 -7.56 4.70
N MET A 179 -17.79 -8.30 4.42
CA MET A 179 -18.03 -9.61 5.03
C MET A 179 -17.21 -10.73 4.37
N VAL A 180 -16.32 -10.34 3.44
CA VAL A 180 -15.44 -11.23 2.70
C VAL A 180 -14.30 -11.69 3.59
N VAL A 181 -13.88 -12.94 3.38
CA VAL A 181 -12.71 -13.51 4.03
C VAL A 181 -11.67 -13.92 2.99
N ASP A 182 -10.40 -13.87 3.36
CA ASP A 182 -9.32 -14.38 2.51
C ASP A 182 -9.41 -15.92 2.35
N LYS A 183 -8.54 -16.49 1.52
CA LYS A 183 -8.47 -17.95 1.27
C LYS A 183 -8.23 -18.79 2.53
N ARG A 184 -7.80 -18.17 3.63
CA ARG A 184 -7.53 -18.79 4.93
C ARG A 184 -8.63 -18.47 5.96
N LYS A 185 -9.73 -17.85 5.54
CA LYS A 185 -10.89 -17.45 6.35
C LYS A 185 -10.62 -16.30 7.32
N HIS A 186 -9.63 -15.45 7.05
CA HIS A 186 -9.46 -14.22 7.82
C HIS A 186 -10.33 -13.11 7.25
N SER A 187 -11.00 -12.38 8.13
CA SER A 187 -11.79 -11.20 7.76
C SER A 187 -10.95 -10.17 7.03
N LEU A 188 -11.49 -9.59 5.96
CA LEU A 188 -10.95 -8.37 5.34
C LEU A 188 -11.41 -7.09 6.07
N ALA A 189 -12.42 -7.17 6.93
CA ALA A 189 -12.87 -6.04 7.73
C ALA A 189 -12.02 -5.87 9.00
N ASN A 190 -10.80 -5.35 8.87
CA ASN A 190 -9.91 -5.03 10.00
C ASN A 190 -9.42 -3.57 10.02
N ALA A 191 -9.99 -2.67 9.23
CA ALA A 191 -9.65 -1.24 9.20
C ALA A 191 -9.62 -0.57 10.59
N ASP A 192 -10.49 -0.99 11.50
CA ASP A 192 -10.55 -0.45 12.86
C ASP A 192 -9.52 -1.07 13.83
N LYS A 193 -8.88 -2.19 13.47
CA LYS A 193 -7.95 -2.96 14.33
C LYS A 193 -6.49 -2.58 14.14
N PHE A 194 -6.20 -1.29 14.21
CA PHE A 194 -4.82 -0.83 14.15
C PHE A 194 -4.09 -1.09 15.48
N ASP A 195 -3.09 -1.96 15.47
CA ASP A 195 -2.40 -2.40 16.68
C ASP A 195 -1.31 -1.42 17.15
N TYR A 196 -0.83 -0.55 16.26
CA TYR A 196 0.40 0.24 16.47
C TYR A 196 0.13 1.75 16.60
N GLY A 197 -1.09 2.14 16.95
CA GLY A 197 -1.47 3.53 17.16
C GLY A 197 -2.98 3.72 17.13
N ALA A 198 -3.40 4.92 16.72
CA ALA A 198 -4.80 5.23 16.43
C ALA A 198 -4.99 5.44 14.93
N SER A 199 -6.12 4.97 14.39
CA SER A 199 -6.51 5.25 13.01
C SER A 199 -7.02 6.68 12.88
N GLU A 200 -6.64 7.37 11.81
CA GLU A 200 -7.15 8.69 11.45
C GLU A 200 -8.11 8.55 10.26
N ILE A 201 -9.33 9.09 10.38
CA ILE A 201 -10.27 9.15 9.25
C ILE A 201 -9.99 10.43 8.48
N VAL A 202 -9.73 10.32 7.18
CA VAL A 202 -9.35 11.44 6.32
C VAL A 202 -10.11 11.39 4.98
N PRO A 203 -10.45 12.53 4.37
CA PRO A 203 -10.98 12.56 3.01
C PRO A 203 -9.97 12.00 2.00
N PHE A 204 -10.47 11.39 0.92
CA PHE A 204 -9.63 10.82 -0.14
C PHE A 204 -8.71 11.88 -0.76
N ASP A 205 -9.22 13.09 -0.99
CA ASP A 205 -8.48 14.19 -1.63
C ASP A 205 -7.25 14.66 -0.81
N ALA A 206 -7.24 14.40 0.50
CA ALA A 206 -6.13 14.70 1.39
C ALA A 206 -5.01 13.64 1.31
N LEU A 207 -5.32 12.42 0.84
CA LEU A 207 -4.43 11.27 0.97
C LEU A 207 -3.12 11.43 0.19
N GLY A 208 -3.19 12.00 -1.01
CA GLY A 208 -2.02 12.33 -1.81
C GLY A 208 -1.07 13.30 -1.09
N ASN A 209 -1.62 14.36 -0.48
CA ASN A 209 -0.82 15.33 0.29
C ASN A 209 -0.26 14.72 1.58
N ILE A 210 -1.03 13.88 2.27
CA ILE A 210 -0.57 13.14 3.45
C ILE A 210 0.66 12.30 3.11
N LEU A 211 0.59 11.52 2.02
CA LEU A 211 1.71 10.69 1.58
C LEU A 211 2.92 11.53 1.16
N LYS A 212 2.72 12.58 0.35
CA LYS A 212 3.81 13.51 -0.03
C LYS A 212 4.54 14.07 1.18
N ASN A 213 3.79 14.53 2.18
CA ASN A 213 4.35 15.11 3.39
C ASN A 213 5.05 14.06 4.27
N ALA A 214 4.51 12.85 4.34
CA ALA A 214 5.11 11.74 5.07
C ALA A 214 6.49 11.33 4.51
N LEU A 215 6.70 11.43 3.20
CA LEU A 215 7.98 11.13 2.55
C LEU A 215 8.97 12.30 2.62
N ARG A 216 8.51 13.53 2.86
CA ARG A 216 9.35 14.74 2.92
C ARG A 216 9.85 15.01 4.34
N ILE A 217 10.75 14.15 4.82
CA ILE A 217 11.34 14.26 6.16
C ILE A 217 12.52 15.24 6.14
N PRO A 218 12.46 16.40 6.84
CA PRO A 218 13.55 17.38 6.83
C PRO A 218 14.87 16.80 7.37
N ASP A 219 15.97 17.22 6.75
CA ASP A 219 17.31 16.99 7.27
C ASP A 219 17.78 18.21 8.05
N ASP A 220 17.45 18.24 9.35
CA ASP A 220 17.80 19.34 10.25
C ASP A 220 19.32 19.60 10.31
N ALA A 221 20.13 18.55 10.22
CA ALA A 221 21.59 18.65 10.28
C ALA A 221 22.17 19.31 9.01
N ALA A 222 21.63 18.95 7.84
CA ALA A 222 22.03 19.53 6.57
C ALA A 222 21.49 20.97 6.39
N SER A 223 20.30 21.24 6.95
CA SER A 223 19.63 22.55 6.88
C SER A 223 20.31 23.60 7.77
N ALA A 224 20.90 23.19 8.91
CA ALA A 224 21.67 24.08 9.78
C ALA A 224 23.07 24.45 9.23
N ALA A 225 23.62 23.66 8.31
CA ALA A 225 24.97 23.86 7.76
C ALA A 225 25.03 24.88 6.61
N GLY A 226 23.89 25.23 6.01
CA GLY A 226 23.78 26.22 4.93
C GLY A 226 23.52 27.62 5.46
N LYS A 227 24.56 28.46 5.57
CA LYS A 227 24.36 29.91 5.62
C LYS A 227 24.04 30.37 4.19
N GLU A 228 22.89 31.02 4.00
CA GLU A 228 22.45 31.81 2.83
C GLU A 228 21.46 31.20 1.80
N SER A 229 20.92 29.99 1.97
CA SER A 229 19.75 29.54 1.16
C SER A 229 18.64 28.93 2.02
N MET A 230 17.41 29.46 1.93
CA MET A 230 16.18 28.91 2.53
C MET A 230 15.70 27.59 1.89
N GLU A 231 16.63 26.74 1.45
CA GLU A 231 16.29 25.49 0.78
C GLU A 231 16.21 24.35 1.81
N VAL A 232 15.00 23.82 2.02
CA VAL A 232 14.78 22.67 2.90
C VAL A 232 15.36 21.43 2.22
N LYS A 233 16.37 20.82 2.85
CA LYS A 233 16.89 19.53 2.41
C LYS A 233 16.11 18.41 3.07
N TYR A 234 15.73 17.41 2.28
CA TYR A 234 15.05 16.21 2.78
C TYR A 234 16.02 15.04 2.92
N ARG A 235 15.73 14.18 3.89
CA ARG A 235 16.45 12.94 4.13
C ARG A 235 16.17 11.91 3.04
N PRO A 236 17.10 10.99 2.76
CA PRO A 236 16.88 9.96 1.76
C PRO A 236 15.86 8.95 2.27
N ILE A 237 14.83 8.70 1.47
CA ILE A 237 13.78 7.72 1.79
C ILE A 237 14.04 6.39 1.11
N ILE A 238 14.00 5.31 1.89
CA ILE A 238 13.98 3.95 1.36
C ILE A 238 12.56 3.43 1.51
N LEU A 239 11.83 3.38 0.41
CA LEU A 239 10.46 2.88 0.38
C LEU A 239 10.49 1.35 0.48
N VAL A 240 9.63 0.77 1.31
CA VAL A 240 9.48 -0.66 1.50
C VAL A 240 8.04 -1.04 1.20
N ALA A 241 7.83 -2.09 0.40
CA ALA A 241 6.49 -2.56 0.06
C ALA A 241 6.46 -4.09 -0.08
N HIS A 242 5.26 -4.66 -0.16
CA HIS A 242 5.04 -6.08 -0.42
C HIS A 242 4.24 -6.27 -1.70
N ALA A 243 4.95 -6.41 -2.83
CA ALA A 243 4.43 -6.34 -4.20
C ALA A 243 4.28 -4.91 -4.77
N TYR A 244 5.36 -4.12 -4.69
CA TYR A 244 5.44 -2.67 -4.94
C TYR A 244 4.65 -2.15 -6.15
N GLN A 245 4.50 -2.96 -7.21
CA GLN A 245 3.76 -2.56 -8.40
C GLN A 245 2.31 -2.20 -8.09
N ASN A 246 1.69 -2.85 -7.10
CA ASN A 246 0.33 -2.53 -6.68
C ASN A 246 0.29 -1.15 -6.03
N GLU A 247 1.22 -0.88 -5.13
CA GLU A 247 1.36 0.38 -4.40
C GLU A 247 1.75 1.53 -5.33
N ASP A 248 2.57 1.27 -6.35
CA ASP A 248 2.94 2.23 -7.39
C ASP A 248 1.72 2.62 -8.24
N ASN A 249 0.88 1.65 -8.60
CA ASN A 249 -0.36 1.92 -9.32
C ASN A 249 -1.30 2.82 -8.51
N TYR A 250 -1.48 2.57 -7.21
CA TYR A 250 -2.28 3.45 -6.34
C TYR A 250 -1.68 4.85 -6.21
N GLN A 251 -0.37 4.95 -6.01
CA GLN A 251 0.32 6.23 -5.89
C GLN A 251 0.18 7.10 -7.16
N ARG A 252 0.38 6.51 -8.34
CA ARG A 252 0.40 7.25 -9.60
C ARG A 252 -0.99 7.44 -10.19
N SER A 253 -1.80 6.39 -10.21
CA SER A 253 -3.07 6.37 -10.94
C SER A 253 -4.23 6.91 -10.09
N GLU A 254 -4.31 6.52 -8.81
CA GLU A 254 -5.41 6.95 -7.93
C GLU A 254 -5.07 8.26 -7.19
N LEU A 255 -3.84 8.42 -6.70
CA LEU A 255 -3.43 9.62 -5.95
C LEU A 255 -2.77 10.71 -6.81
N GLY A 256 -2.52 10.44 -8.09
CA GLY A 256 -1.94 11.42 -9.02
C GLY A 256 -0.54 11.91 -8.62
N LEU A 257 0.25 11.09 -7.91
CA LEU A 257 1.61 11.46 -7.51
C LEU A 257 2.55 11.46 -8.72
N SER A 258 3.22 12.59 -8.94
CA SER A 258 4.21 12.75 -10.01
C SER A 258 5.59 12.24 -9.60
N ASP A 259 6.49 12.03 -10.57
CA ASP A 259 7.90 11.71 -10.26
C ASP A 259 8.58 12.80 -9.42
N ALA A 260 8.16 14.05 -9.57
CA ALA A 260 8.66 15.18 -8.78
C ALA A 260 8.18 15.11 -7.32
N ASP A 261 7.02 14.52 -7.05
CA ASP A 261 6.53 14.31 -5.69
C ASP A 261 7.29 13.20 -4.96
N LEU A 262 7.81 12.24 -5.72
CA LEU A 262 8.56 11.08 -5.23
C LEU A 262 10.08 11.26 -5.38
N ASP A 263 10.55 12.47 -5.65
CA ASP A 263 11.96 12.74 -5.93
C ASP A 263 12.89 12.50 -4.73
N VAL A 264 12.32 12.52 -3.51
CA VAL A 264 12.95 12.17 -2.23
C VAL A 264 13.24 10.67 -2.07
N LEU A 265 12.63 9.82 -2.91
CA LEU A 265 12.90 8.39 -2.90
C LEU A 265 14.33 8.12 -3.38
N TYR A 266 15.08 7.46 -2.51
CA TYR A 266 16.44 7.00 -2.76
C TYR A 266 16.47 5.60 -3.35
N ALA A 267 15.61 4.71 -2.86
CA ALA A 267 15.50 3.34 -3.33
C ALA A 267 14.16 2.72 -2.92
N ILE A 268 13.78 1.65 -3.62
CA ILE A 268 12.60 0.84 -3.32
C ILE A 268 13.04 -0.59 -2.99
N ILE A 269 12.59 -1.11 -1.86
CA ILE A 269 12.77 -2.50 -1.44
C ILE A 269 11.40 -3.18 -1.51
N ASP A 270 11.20 -4.01 -2.53
CA ASP A 270 10.06 -4.93 -2.57
C ASP A 270 10.44 -6.23 -1.84
N THR A 271 9.69 -6.55 -0.80
CA THR A 271 9.93 -7.75 0.01
C THR A 271 9.67 -9.05 -0.76
N GLN A 272 8.79 -9.09 -1.76
CA GLN A 272 8.64 -10.25 -2.65
C GLN A 272 9.89 -10.42 -3.52
N VAL A 273 10.38 -9.34 -4.14
CA VAL A 273 11.63 -9.38 -4.95
C VAL A 273 12.83 -9.78 -4.10
N MET A 274 12.92 -9.25 -2.87
CA MET A 274 14.02 -9.53 -1.96
C MET A 274 14.00 -10.97 -1.44
N MET A 275 12.81 -11.54 -1.16
CA MET A 275 12.69 -12.85 -0.51
C MET A 275 12.51 -14.01 -1.50
N CYS A 276 12.04 -13.76 -2.71
CA CYS A 276 11.81 -14.79 -3.73
C CYS A 276 13.04 -15.08 -4.59
N GLY A 277 13.23 -16.35 -4.90
CA GLY A 277 14.11 -16.75 -5.99
C GLY A 277 13.47 -16.46 -7.34
N ARG A 278 14.30 -16.23 -8.38
CA ARG A 278 13.83 -16.14 -9.76
C ARG A 278 12.96 -17.37 -10.12
N GLY A 279 11.79 -17.12 -10.70
CA GLY A 279 10.86 -18.17 -11.15
C GLY A 279 10.03 -18.82 -10.04
N GLN A 280 10.10 -18.33 -8.80
CA GLN A 280 9.21 -18.77 -7.73
C GLN A 280 7.95 -17.90 -7.71
N LYS A 281 6.81 -18.53 -7.40
CA LYS A 281 5.57 -17.79 -7.10
C LYS A 281 5.82 -16.86 -5.92
N ALA A 282 5.43 -15.60 -6.07
CA ALA A 282 5.52 -14.62 -5.00
C ALA A 282 4.61 -15.06 -3.82
N PRO A 283 5.16 -15.28 -2.63
CA PRO A 283 4.42 -15.60 -1.43
C PRO A 283 3.78 -14.32 -0.88
N GLY A 284 2.57 -14.45 -0.34
CA GLY A 284 1.94 -13.35 0.39
C GLY A 284 2.66 -13.04 1.70
N LEU A 285 2.41 -11.85 2.24
CA LEU A 285 3.06 -11.31 3.44
C LEU A 285 2.99 -12.27 4.62
N ARG A 286 1.77 -12.72 4.99
CA ARG A 286 1.56 -13.71 6.06
C ARG A 286 2.39 -14.98 5.87
N GLN A 287 2.46 -15.51 4.63
CA GLN A 287 3.24 -16.71 4.37
C GLN A 287 4.72 -16.47 4.65
N LEU A 288 5.28 -15.33 4.27
CA LEU A 288 6.68 -15.01 4.58
C LEU A 288 6.91 -14.87 6.08
N LEU A 289 6.07 -14.13 6.78
CA LEU A 289 6.16 -13.91 8.23
C LEU A 289 6.16 -15.25 8.99
N GLU A 290 5.14 -16.07 8.77
CA GLU A 290 4.96 -17.36 9.47
C GLU A 290 6.06 -18.36 9.08
N THR A 291 6.28 -18.57 7.77
CA THR A 291 7.11 -19.71 7.33
C THR A 291 8.60 -19.44 7.34
N ARG A 292 9.04 -18.17 7.31
CA ARG A 292 10.46 -17.81 7.25
C ARG A 292 11.01 -17.25 8.55
N PHE A 293 10.15 -16.71 9.40
CA PHE A 293 10.55 -15.99 10.60
C PHE A 293 9.75 -16.37 11.84
N GLY A 294 8.74 -17.26 11.71
CA GLY A 294 7.92 -17.68 12.84
C GLY A 294 7.08 -16.55 13.44
N ILE A 295 6.78 -15.49 12.66
CA ILE A 295 5.97 -14.36 13.10
C ILE A 295 4.51 -14.68 12.83
N HIS A 296 3.65 -14.50 13.83
CA HIS A 296 2.22 -14.78 13.74
C HIS A 296 1.42 -13.48 13.70
N PRO A 297 1.22 -12.87 12.52
CA PRO A 297 0.54 -11.60 12.44
C PRO A 297 -0.93 -11.74 12.80
N VAL A 298 -1.40 -10.78 13.59
CA VAL A 298 -2.80 -10.57 13.96
C VAL A 298 -3.34 -9.34 13.23
N ASN A 299 -4.66 -9.26 13.03
CA ASN A 299 -5.30 -8.09 12.41
C ASN A 299 -4.70 -7.68 11.04
N MET A 300 -4.33 -8.67 10.21
CA MET A 300 -3.98 -8.48 8.79
C MET A 300 -5.15 -7.85 8.01
N HIS A 301 -4.90 -7.27 6.84
CA HIS A 301 -5.88 -6.47 6.08
C HIS A 301 -6.30 -5.21 6.86
N ASN A 302 -5.34 -4.68 7.60
CA ASN A 302 -5.35 -3.34 8.15
C ASN A 302 -4.06 -2.73 7.62
N ALA A 303 -4.16 -1.72 6.75
CA ALA A 303 -3.00 -1.27 6.00
C ALA A 303 -1.85 -0.83 6.94
N GLY A 304 -2.19 -0.20 8.08
CA GLY A 304 -1.22 0.22 9.09
C GLY A 304 -0.44 -0.94 9.72
N ASN A 305 -1.13 -2.03 10.06
CA ASN A 305 -0.50 -3.25 10.57
C ASN A 305 0.38 -3.90 9.49
N ASP A 306 -0.11 -4.00 8.26
CA ASP A 306 0.60 -4.64 7.16
C ASP A 306 1.85 -3.85 6.74
N ALA A 307 1.83 -2.52 6.83
CA ALA A 307 3.01 -1.68 6.70
C ALA A 307 4.06 -1.98 7.80
N VAL A 308 3.64 -2.14 9.06
CA VAL A 308 4.56 -2.52 10.16
C VAL A 308 5.14 -3.91 9.94
N TYR A 309 4.31 -4.90 9.61
CA TYR A 309 4.76 -6.26 9.35
C TYR A 309 5.73 -6.34 8.17
N THR A 310 5.49 -5.57 7.11
CA THR A 310 6.37 -5.46 5.95
C THR A 310 7.73 -4.89 6.33
N LEU A 311 7.78 -3.88 7.19
CA LEU A 311 9.05 -3.32 7.68
C LEU A 311 9.79 -4.31 8.59
N VAL A 312 9.07 -4.95 9.50
CA VAL A 312 9.61 -5.98 10.41
C VAL A 312 10.17 -7.16 9.62
N LEU A 313 9.56 -7.52 8.49
CA LEU A 313 10.07 -8.57 7.60
C LEU A 313 11.46 -8.24 7.05
N VAL A 314 11.71 -6.96 6.70
CA VAL A 314 13.04 -6.48 6.29
C VAL A 314 14.03 -6.56 7.46
N LEU A 315 13.63 -6.11 8.65
CA LEU A 315 14.49 -6.16 9.84
C LEU A 315 14.83 -7.58 10.28
N ALA A 316 13.86 -8.50 10.25
CA ALA A 316 14.08 -9.91 10.55
C ALA A 316 15.05 -10.54 9.56
N ARG A 317 14.95 -10.17 8.26
CA ARG A 317 15.91 -10.60 7.24
C ARG A 317 17.31 -10.09 7.51
N VAL A 318 17.44 -8.82 7.88
CA VAL A 318 18.70 -8.20 8.26
C VAL A 318 19.30 -8.86 9.49
N ALA A 319 18.51 -9.05 10.55
CA ALA A 319 18.96 -9.67 11.79
C ALA A 319 19.51 -11.08 11.56
N LYS A 320 18.77 -11.90 10.81
CA LYS A 320 19.21 -13.24 10.39
C LYS A 320 20.51 -13.21 9.58
N LYS A 321 20.65 -12.25 8.67
CA LYS A 321 21.85 -12.08 7.83
C LYS A 321 23.06 -11.62 8.64
N GLY A 322 22.91 -10.57 9.43
CA GLY A 322 24.02 -9.92 10.15
C GLY A 322 24.43 -10.65 11.43
N TYR A 323 23.50 -11.31 12.10
CA TYR A 323 23.72 -11.86 13.44
C TYR A 323 23.44 -13.37 13.55
N GLY A 324 22.96 -14.01 12.47
CA GLY A 324 22.71 -15.46 12.47
C GLY A 324 21.53 -15.88 13.34
N VAL A 325 20.55 -15.00 13.57
CA VAL A 325 19.30 -15.34 14.27
C VAL A 325 18.59 -16.48 13.51
N ASP A 326 18.16 -17.51 14.24
CA ASP A 326 17.58 -18.73 13.67
C ASP A 326 16.17 -18.49 13.07
N GLU A 327 15.83 -19.21 11.99
CA GLU A 327 14.61 -19.02 11.18
C GLU A 327 13.29 -19.30 11.91
N LYS A 328 13.36 -19.90 13.10
CA LYS A 328 12.22 -20.37 13.87
C LYS A 328 12.22 -19.90 15.32
N SER A 329 13.04 -18.93 15.68
CA SER A 329 12.99 -18.40 17.03
C SER A 329 11.80 -17.44 17.15
N ASP A 330 10.96 -17.59 18.18
CA ASP A 330 9.88 -16.67 18.57
C ASP A 330 10.38 -15.25 18.96
N VAL A 331 11.61 -14.92 18.57
CA VAL A 331 12.29 -13.66 18.85
C VAL A 331 11.56 -12.50 18.17
N ALA A 332 10.99 -12.72 16.98
CA ALA A 332 10.32 -11.65 16.25
C ALA A 332 8.89 -11.33 16.75
N ASP A 333 8.14 -12.32 17.26
CA ASP A 333 6.87 -12.04 17.95
C ASP A 333 7.13 -11.17 19.20
N LYS A 334 8.19 -11.47 19.95
CA LYS A 334 8.64 -10.64 21.08
C LYS A 334 9.03 -9.22 20.67
N TRP A 335 9.49 -9.00 19.44
CA TRP A 335 9.80 -7.66 18.95
C TRP A 335 8.54 -6.83 18.74
N LEU A 336 7.51 -7.44 18.17
CA LEU A 336 6.22 -6.79 17.95
C LEU A 336 5.53 -6.51 19.29
N ASP A 337 5.61 -7.44 20.24
CA ASP A 337 5.10 -7.23 21.61
C ASP A 337 5.82 -6.08 22.31
N ALA A 338 7.16 -6.03 22.22
CA ALA A 338 7.95 -4.93 22.80
C ALA A 338 7.58 -3.58 22.20
N LEU A 339 7.37 -3.51 20.87
CA LEU A 339 6.88 -2.30 20.21
C LEU A 339 5.49 -1.90 20.72
N LYS A 340 4.55 -2.86 20.83
CA LYS A 340 3.21 -2.60 21.35
C LYS A 340 3.24 -2.08 22.80
N ILE A 341 4.12 -2.63 23.63
CA ILE A 341 4.35 -2.18 25.02
C ILE A 341 4.89 -0.74 25.02
N LYS A 342 5.95 -0.45 24.26
CA LYS A 342 6.51 0.91 24.18
C LYS A 342 5.48 1.94 23.72
N ILE A 343 4.69 1.62 22.69
CA ILE A 343 3.60 2.49 22.21
C ILE A 343 2.56 2.72 23.31
N ALA A 344 2.17 1.66 24.02
CA ALA A 344 1.23 1.78 25.13
C ALA A 344 1.79 2.68 26.25
N GLU A 345 3.05 2.48 26.64
CA GLU A 345 3.72 3.31 27.65
C GLU A 345 3.81 4.78 27.24
N GLU A 346 4.22 5.07 26.00
CA GLU A 346 4.31 6.43 25.46
C GLU A 346 2.94 7.12 25.39
N ALA A 347 1.86 6.36 25.14
CA ALA A 347 0.51 6.88 25.12
C ALA A 347 -0.10 7.08 26.52
N GLY A 348 0.48 6.52 27.58
CA GLY A 348 -0.10 6.56 28.93
C GLY A 348 -0.94 5.33 29.32
N GLY A 349 -0.78 4.22 28.60
CA GLY A 349 -1.42 2.93 28.84
C GLY A 349 -2.14 2.39 27.61
N ARG A 350 -2.37 1.06 27.61
CA ARG A 350 -3.34 0.40 26.73
C ARG A 350 -4.39 -0.27 27.60
N CYS A 351 -5.64 0.02 27.33
CA CYS A 351 -6.76 -0.60 28.01
C CYS A 351 -6.94 -2.05 27.52
N GLU A 352 -6.93 -3.02 28.42
CA GLU A 352 -7.22 -4.43 28.12
C GLU A 352 -8.72 -4.66 27.91
N ASN A 353 -9.56 -3.80 28.49
CA ASN A 353 -10.99 -3.83 28.26
C ASN A 353 -11.33 -3.37 26.84
N CYS A 354 -10.98 -2.15 26.43
CA CYS A 354 -11.39 -1.59 25.15
C CYS A 354 -10.36 -1.75 24.01
N GLY A 355 -9.10 -2.05 24.34
CA GLY A 355 -7.99 -2.14 23.38
C GLY A 355 -7.34 -0.80 23.01
N GLY A 356 -7.92 0.32 23.46
CA GLY A 356 -7.50 1.69 23.13
C GLY A 356 -6.23 2.12 23.86
N LEU A 357 -5.57 3.13 23.29
CA LEU A 357 -4.39 3.78 23.86
C LEU A 357 -4.79 5.02 24.67
N GLY A 358 -3.97 5.42 25.64
CA GLY A 358 -4.18 6.66 26.40
C GLY A 358 -4.84 6.52 27.77
N HIS A 359 -5.25 5.32 28.14
CA HIS A 359 -5.88 5.05 29.44
C HIS A 359 -5.75 3.57 29.85
N LEU A 360 -5.98 3.31 31.14
CA LEU A 360 -6.05 1.96 31.73
C LEU A 360 -7.51 1.54 31.96
N ASP A 361 -7.74 0.26 32.25
CA ASP A 361 -9.07 -0.32 32.46
C ASP A 361 -9.91 0.43 33.51
N GLU A 362 -9.27 0.94 34.58
CA GLU A 362 -9.98 1.65 35.65
C GLU A 362 -10.55 3.00 35.19
N ALA A 363 -9.99 3.57 34.13
CA ALA A 363 -10.44 4.82 33.51
C ALA A 363 -11.24 4.58 32.21
N CYS A 364 -11.49 3.33 31.86
CA CYS A 364 -12.23 2.97 30.65
C CYS A 364 -13.73 3.17 30.87
N GLU A 365 -14.29 4.22 30.26
CA GLU A 365 -15.74 4.44 30.23
C GLU A 365 -16.44 3.61 29.14
N GLU A 366 -15.65 2.95 28.29
CA GLU A 366 -16.17 2.25 27.13
C GLU A 366 -16.44 0.75 27.40
N PRO A 367 -17.40 0.13 26.69
CA PRO A 367 -17.62 -1.31 26.79
C PRO A 367 -16.41 -2.12 26.31
N LYS A 368 -16.34 -3.40 26.67
CA LYS A 368 -15.23 -4.27 26.25
C LYS A 368 -15.10 -4.31 24.72
N GLY A 369 -13.90 -4.00 24.21
CA GLY A 369 -13.56 -3.89 22.79
C GLY A 369 -13.84 -2.53 22.16
N ALA A 370 -13.94 -1.46 22.95
CA ALA A 370 -14.40 -0.15 22.46
C ALA A 370 -13.37 0.94 22.12
N GLY A 371 -12.07 0.74 22.30
CA GLY A 371 -11.08 1.66 21.70
C GLY A 371 -11.12 1.58 20.17
N LEU A 372 -11.56 0.42 19.68
CA LEU A 372 -12.05 0.14 18.34
C LEU A 372 -13.43 0.75 18.04
N HIS A 373 -14.24 0.98 19.06
CA HIS A 373 -15.60 1.49 18.98
C HIS A 373 -15.66 2.98 18.73
N ASP A 374 -14.72 3.85 19.10
CA ASP A 374 -14.80 5.26 18.66
C ASP A 374 -14.58 5.41 17.16
N VAL A 375 -13.61 4.67 16.60
CA VAL A 375 -13.45 4.53 15.14
C VAL A 375 -14.64 3.76 14.58
N ALA A 376 -14.99 2.57 15.07
CA ALA A 376 -16.15 1.82 14.57
C ALA A 376 -17.50 2.54 14.77
N LYS A 377 -17.63 3.50 15.70
CA LYS A 377 -18.80 4.36 15.93
C LYS A 377 -18.74 5.61 15.08
N ALA A 378 -17.56 6.17 14.81
CA ALA A 378 -17.40 7.16 13.75
C ALA A 378 -17.78 6.52 12.41
N LEU A 379 -17.28 5.33 12.13
CA LEU A 379 -17.60 4.51 10.96
C LEU A 379 -19.06 4.02 10.97
N ALA A 380 -19.65 3.74 12.13
CA ALA A 380 -21.08 3.42 12.26
C ALA A 380 -21.99 4.67 12.33
N ARG A 381 -21.44 5.88 12.45
CA ARG A 381 -22.15 7.14 12.21
C ARG A 381 -22.05 7.54 10.73
N LEU A 382 -20.97 7.12 10.07
CA LEU A 382 -20.78 7.19 8.62
C LEU A 382 -21.54 6.06 7.90
N ARG A 383 -21.89 4.97 8.60
CA ARG A 383 -23.09 4.23 8.25
C ARG A 383 -24.20 5.26 8.29
N LEU A 384 -24.63 5.66 7.11
CA LEU A 384 -25.96 6.16 6.94
C LEU A 384 -26.85 5.07 7.54
N ASP A 385 -27.35 5.28 8.76
CA ASP A 385 -28.58 4.68 9.29
C ASP A 385 -29.80 5.18 8.46
N ARG A 386 -29.59 5.45 7.18
CA ARG A 386 -30.63 5.59 6.20
C ARG A 386 -30.66 4.26 5.46
N ASP A 387 -31.79 3.59 5.52
CA ASP A 387 -32.09 2.39 4.71
C ASP A 387 -31.82 2.61 3.21
N ASP A 388 -31.62 3.85 2.76
CA ASP A 388 -31.25 4.19 1.39
C ASP A 388 -29.78 3.96 1.02
N ALA A 389 -28.79 3.99 1.92
CA ALA A 389 -27.38 3.85 1.53
C ALA A 389 -26.96 2.40 1.27
N VAL A 390 -27.46 1.47 2.10
CA VAL A 390 -27.35 0.03 1.83
C VAL A 390 -28.13 -0.30 0.56
N GLN A 391 -29.32 0.28 0.38
CA GLN A 391 -30.07 0.12 -0.86
C GLN A 391 -29.42 0.81 -2.06
N GLU A 392 -28.64 1.88 -1.89
CA GLU A 392 -27.98 2.59 -2.99
C GLU A 392 -26.74 1.82 -3.42
N PHE A 393 -25.94 1.30 -2.49
CA PHE A 393 -24.88 0.34 -2.82
C PHE A 393 -25.44 -0.94 -3.46
N GLU A 394 -26.50 -1.54 -2.89
CA GLU A 394 -27.15 -2.72 -3.47
C GLU A 394 -27.84 -2.42 -4.82
N ARG A 395 -28.46 -1.25 -5.01
CA ARG A 395 -29.06 -0.85 -6.29
C ARG A 395 -28.02 -0.55 -7.35
N THR A 396 -26.85 -0.04 -6.97
CA THR A 396 -25.78 0.32 -7.93
C THR A 396 -24.93 -0.89 -8.27
N ALA A 397 -24.65 -1.78 -7.31
CA ALA A 397 -23.90 -3.01 -7.49
C ALA A 397 -24.73 -4.21 -8.02
N CYS A 398 -26.07 -4.14 -8.01
CA CYS A 398 -26.94 -5.18 -8.56
C CYS A 398 -27.91 -4.66 -9.63
N ALA A 399 -27.76 -3.43 -10.12
CA ALA A 399 -28.49 -3.01 -11.32
C ALA A 399 -27.97 -3.81 -12.52
N PRO A 400 -28.81 -4.58 -13.23
CA PRO A 400 -28.40 -5.11 -14.51
C PRO A 400 -28.00 -3.95 -15.44
N PRO A 401 -27.04 -4.16 -16.35
CA PRO A 401 -26.67 -3.14 -17.32
C PRO A 401 -27.94 -2.63 -17.98
N ARG A 402 -28.13 -1.30 -17.97
CA ARG A 402 -29.30 -0.69 -18.61
C ARG A 402 -29.29 -1.16 -20.05
N ASP A 403 -30.31 -1.93 -20.42
CA ASP A 403 -30.55 -2.27 -21.82
C ASP A 403 -30.47 -0.96 -22.60
N ALA A 404 -29.51 -0.89 -23.52
CA ALA A 404 -29.36 0.26 -24.40
C ALA A 404 -30.73 0.52 -25.03
N GLU A 405 -31.32 1.67 -24.72
CA GLU A 405 -32.57 2.07 -25.36
C GLU A 405 -32.33 2.00 -26.87
N PRO A 406 -33.19 1.28 -27.63
CA PRO A 406 -33.06 1.29 -29.07
C PRO A 406 -33.34 2.71 -29.54
N THR A 407 -32.30 3.38 -30.02
CA THR A 407 -32.42 4.61 -30.78
C THR A 407 -33.16 4.28 -32.08
N PHE A 408 -34.49 4.33 -32.04
CA PHE A 408 -35.30 4.46 -33.24
C PHE A 408 -35.20 5.92 -33.69
N GLY A 409 -34.25 6.17 -34.59
CA GLY A 409 -34.21 7.39 -35.38
C GLY A 409 -35.35 7.37 -36.39
N ASP A 410 -36.10 8.48 -36.41
CA ASP A 410 -37.11 8.82 -37.39
C ASP A 410 -36.53 8.92 -38.81
N GLU A 411 -37.22 8.34 -39.80
CA GLU A 411 -37.16 8.82 -41.19
C GLU A 411 -38.51 9.47 -41.56
N PRO A 412 -38.55 10.77 -41.89
CA PRO A 412 -39.75 11.39 -42.43
C PRO A 412 -39.88 11.09 -43.94
N ALA A 413 -41.08 10.67 -44.33
CA ALA A 413 -41.46 10.38 -45.70
C ALA A 413 -41.31 11.60 -46.64
N GLU A 414 -40.68 11.38 -47.79
CA GLU A 414 -40.57 12.35 -48.88
C GLU A 414 -41.94 12.67 -49.52
N PRO A 415 -42.17 13.92 -49.95
CA PRO A 415 -43.38 14.31 -50.65
C PRO A 415 -43.30 13.97 -52.16
N THR A 416 -44.36 13.35 -52.65
CA THR A 416 -44.62 13.07 -54.06
C THR A 416 -44.93 14.36 -54.85
N VAL A 417 -44.32 14.51 -56.02
CA VAL A 417 -44.61 15.57 -57.02
C VAL A 417 -44.78 14.90 -58.40
N PRO A 418 -45.69 15.36 -59.28
CA PRO A 418 -46.39 14.50 -60.22
C PRO A 418 -45.76 14.41 -61.61
N ASP A 419 -46.12 13.30 -62.23
CA ASP A 419 -46.17 12.93 -63.65
C ASP A 419 -46.14 14.09 -64.66
N ALA A 420 -45.11 14.10 -65.50
CA ALA A 420 -45.06 14.82 -66.77
C ALA A 420 -44.65 13.81 -67.86
N GLY A 421 -45.58 13.61 -68.80
CA GLY A 421 -45.55 12.58 -69.83
C GLY A 421 -44.52 12.74 -70.96
N PRO A 422 -44.71 12.01 -72.07
CA PRO A 422 -43.63 11.38 -72.81
C PRO A 422 -43.10 12.23 -73.96
N VAL A 423 -41.84 11.99 -74.32
CA VAL A 423 -41.26 12.44 -75.60
C VAL A 423 -40.74 11.20 -76.31
N ASP A 424 -41.50 10.74 -77.30
CA ASP A 424 -41.06 9.81 -78.34
C ASP A 424 -40.47 10.63 -79.49
N ASP A 425 -39.23 10.34 -79.87
CA ASP A 425 -38.65 10.71 -81.15
C ASP A 425 -38.82 9.54 -82.12
N ALA A 426 -39.60 9.72 -83.20
CA ALA A 426 -39.22 9.21 -84.52
C ALA A 426 -40.19 9.67 -85.62
N GLU A 427 -39.60 10.39 -86.59
CA GLU A 427 -40.06 10.42 -87.97
C GLU A 427 -40.07 9.00 -88.56
N ARG A 428 -41.25 8.51 -88.98
CA ARG A 428 -41.56 7.88 -90.29
C ARG A 428 -42.78 6.96 -90.24
#